data_AF-A0A1I5CUL6-F1
#
_entry.id   AF-A0A1I5CUL6-F1
#
_cell.length_a   1.000
_cell.length_b   1.000
_cell.length_c   1.000
_cell.angle_alpha   90.00
_cell.angle_beta   90.00
_cell.angle_gamma   90.00
#
_symmetry.space_group_name_H-M   'P 1'
#
loop_
_entity.id
_entity.type
_entity.pdbx_description
1 polymer ?
#
loop_
_entity_poly.entity_id
_entity_poly.type
_entity_poly.pdbx_seq_one_letter_code
_entity_poly.pdbx_strand_id
1 'polypeptide(L)'
;MEEIFFLIFIFIFIFNNKKKYIILFSIALIIITNYKLDISFYKIVFFLLGIIIAPMVTNLTYLLTYKKILPLNKKYFKKVYIKLDIIIDVLFEEIIWREIFIRYIINKFKNVYLELIIICFLSFLFVIAHKIRSKFQFTEMFLYTLLLSFSSLLLNGINFGLHLGRNNYVSFLESVWKDYE
;
A
#
# COMPACT_ATOMS: atom_id res chain seq x y z
N MET A 1 -22.67 10.44 11.48
CA MET A 1 -22.56 11.70 10.69
C MET A 1 -21.13 11.91 10.20
N GLU A 2 -20.15 11.63 11.06
CA GLU A 2 -18.72 11.62 10.71
C GLU A 2 -18.40 10.59 9.60
N GLU A 3 -19.12 9.46 9.54
CA GLU A 3 -18.92 8.44 8.50
C GLU A 3 -19.34 8.92 7.10
N ILE A 4 -20.35 9.79 7.00
CA ILE A 4 -20.87 10.31 5.73
C ILE A 4 -19.90 11.35 5.16
N PHE A 5 -19.35 12.23 6.01
CA PHE A 5 -18.29 13.15 5.60
C PHE A 5 -17.05 12.39 5.15
N PHE A 6 -16.68 11.30 5.83
CA PHE A 6 -15.56 10.46 5.44
C PHE A 6 -15.76 9.77 4.08
N LEU A 7 -16.97 9.27 3.79
CA LEU A 7 -17.31 8.67 2.49
C LEU A 7 -17.31 9.69 1.35
N ILE A 8 -17.88 10.89 1.57
CA ILE A 8 -17.83 12.00 0.61
C ILE A 8 -16.39 12.43 0.35
N PHE A 9 -15.54 12.34 1.37
CA PHE A 9 -14.13 12.68 1.29
C PHE A 9 -13.31 11.68 0.47
N ILE A 10 -13.54 10.37 0.65
CA ILE A 10 -12.99 9.32 -0.22
C ILE A 10 -13.44 9.53 -1.67
N PHE A 11 -14.69 9.91 -1.87
CA PHE A 11 -15.22 10.20 -3.20
C PHE A 11 -14.48 11.37 -3.84
N ILE A 12 -14.25 12.48 -3.13
CA ILE A 12 -13.49 13.63 -3.64
C ILE A 12 -12.01 13.27 -3.93
N PHE A 13 -11.43 12.37 -3.13
CA PHE A 13 -10.05 11.91 -3.27
C PHE A 13 -9.80 11.11 -4.57
N ILE A 14 -10.79 10.31 -5.00
CA ILE A 14 -10.72 9.52 -6.24
C ILE A 14 -10.63 10.43 -7.49
N PHE A 15 -11.13 11.66 -7.43
CA PHE A 15 -11.34 12.49 -8.62
C PHE A 15 -10.36 13.66 -8.85
N ASN A 16 -9.35 13.93 -8.01
CA ASN A 16 -8.55 15.16 -8.17
C ASN A 16 -7.02 15.05 -7.96
N ASN A 17 -6.25 15.06 -9.06
CA ASN A 17 -4.81 14.71 -9.08
C ASN A 17 -3.81 15.86 -8.79
N LYS A 18 -4.20 17.14 -8.81
CA LYS A 18 -3.20 18.26 -8.76
C LYS A 18 -3.10 19.04 -7.44
N LYS A 19 -4.07 18.94 -6.52
CA LYS A 19 -4.02 19.53 -5.16
C LYS A 19 -3.75 18.48 -4.07
N LYS A 20 -3.37 17.26 -4.49
CA LYS A 20 -3.26 16.04 -3.69
C LYS A 20 -2.40 16.24 -2.44
N TYR A 21 -1.21 16.81 -2.57
CA TYR A 21 -0.22 16.88 -1.48
C TYR A 21 -0.59 17.83 -0.32
N ILE A 22 -1.19 19.00 -0.58
CA ILE A 22 -1.56 19.97 0.46
C ILE A 22 -2.78 19.46 1.25
N ILE A 23 -3.75 18.91 0.53
CA ILE A 23 -4.95 18.32 1.13
C ILE A 23 -4.54 17.07 1.93
N LEU A 24 -3.70 16.19 1.37
CA LEU A 24 -3.12 15.03 2.07
C LEU A 24 -2.38 15.44 3.35
N PHE A 25 -1.47 16.41 3.29
CA PHE A 25 -0.75 16.88 4.46
C PHE A 25 -1.70 17.37 5.56
N SER A 26 -2.73 18.13 5.18
CA SER A 26 -3.75 18.64 6.11
C SER A 26 -4.57 17.50 6.74
N ILE A 27 -4.89 16.45 5.96
CA ILE A 27 -5.58 15.24 6.44
C ILE A 27 -4.71 14.43 7.40
N ALA A 28 -3.43 14.18 7.06
CA ALA A 28 -2.52 13.48 7.96
C ALA A 28 -2.40 14.23 9.28
N LEU A 29 -2.30 15.57 9.24
CA LEU A 29 -2.24 16.38 10.44
C LEU A 29 -3.51 16.25 11.28
N ILE A 30 -4.69 16.29 10.66
CA ILE A 30 -5.98 16.09 11.35
C ILE A 30 -6.08 14.68 11.92
N ILE A 31 -5.59 13.65 11.21
CA ILE A 31 -5.65 12.26 11.66
C ILE A 31 -4.67 12.01 12.82
N ILE A 32 -3.43 12.49 12.70
CA ILE A 32 -2.41 12.36 13.74
C ILE A 32 -2.83 13.11 15.00
N THR A 33 -3.38 14.33 14.87
CA THR A 33 -3.79 15.15 16.01
C THR A 33 -5.07 14.66 16.68
N ASN A 34 -6.08 14.21 15.93
CA ASN A 34 -7.37 13.78 16.52
C ASN A 34 -7.45 12.29 16.89
N TYR A 35 -6.70 11.40 16.21
CA TYR A 35 -6.87 9.95 16.39
C TYR A 35 -5.73 9.24 17.13
N LYS A 36 -4.77 9.99 17.69
CA LYS A 36 -3.65 9.48 18.50
C LYS A 36 -3.04 8.23 17.87
N LEU A 37 -2.53 8.36 16.64
CA LEU A 37 -1.79 7.29 15.99
C LEU A 37 -0.56 6.97 16.86
N ASP A 38 -0.65 5.89 17.63
CA ASP A 38 0.45 5.42 18.48
C ASP A 38 1.57 4.91 17.57
N ILE A 39 2.68 5.66 17.51
CA ILE A 39 3.91 5.26 16.83
C ILE A 39 4.71 4.43 17.82
N SER A 40 4.38 3.16 17.88
CA SER A 40 5.11 2.20 18.70
C SER A 40 6.39 1.74 18.01
N PHE A 41 7.41 1.39 18.80
CA PHE A 41 8.67 0.86 18.29
C PHE A 41 8.47 -0.38 17.38
N TYR A 42 7.52 -1.27 17.71
CA TYR A 42 7.25 -2.46 16.91
C TYR A 42 6.74 -2.13 15.49
N LYS A 43 5.99 -1.03 15.30
CA LYS A 43 5.54 -0.60 13.97
C LYS A 43 6.70 -0.17 13.10
N ILE A 44 7.71 0.49 13.68
CA ILE A 44 8.94 0.87 12.99
C ILE A 44 9.71 -0.39 12.57
N VAL A 45 9.83 -1.37 13.48
CA VAL A 45 10.47 -2.65 13.18
C VAL A 45 9.75 -3.38 12.04
N PHE A 46 8.42 -3.48 12.09
CA PHE A 46 7.64 -4.11 11.02
C PHE A 46 7.69 -3.36 9.70
N PHE A 47 7.70 -2.02 9.72
CA PHE A 47 7.94 -1.21 8.54
C PHE A 47 9.29 -1.55 7.89
N LEU A 48 10.38 -1.58 8.66
CA LEU A 48 11.71 -1.93 8.14
C LEU A 48 11.77 -3.37 7.62
N LEU A 49 11.17 -4.32 8.35
CA LEU A 49 11.07 -5.72 7.89
C LEU A 49 10.27 -5.82 6.57
N GLY A 50 9.18 -5.06 6.45
CA GLY A 50 8.38 -4.97 5.24
C GLY A 50 9.21 -4.58 4.02
N ILE A 51 10.07 -3.56 4.13
CA ILE A 51 10.96 -3.13 3.04
C ILE A 51 11.90 -4.26 2.62
N ILE A 52 12.46 -4.99 3.59
CA ILE A 52 13.43 -6.08 3.35
C ILE A 52 12.77 -7.26 2.63
N ILE A 53 11.55 -7.65 3.04
CA ILE A 53 10.85 -8.81 2.46
C ILE A 53 10.08 -8.47 1.18
N ALA A 54 9.84 -7.19 0.89
CA ALA A 54 9.04 -6.76 -0.26
C ALA A 54 9.50 -7.35 -1.61
N PRO A 55 10.80 -7.51 -1.92
CA PRO A 55 11.23 -8.17 -3.17
C PRO A 55 10.75 -9.62 -3.27
N MET A 56 10.73 -10.36 -2.16
CA MET A 56 10.25 -11.74 -2.12
C MET A 56 8.73 -11.80 -2.34
N VAL A 57 7.98 -10.91 -1.68
CA VAL A 57 6.52 -10.79 -1.86
C VAL A 57 6.15 -10.34 -3.28
N THR A 58 6.93 -9.41 -3.85
CA THR A 58 6.76 -8.97 -5.24
C THR A 58 7.04 -10.12 -6.21
N ASN A 59 8.08 -10.91 -5.96
CA ASN A 59 8.35 -12.10 -6.77
C ASN A 59 7.24 -13.15 -6.67
N LEU A 60 6.65 -13.35 -5.49
CA LEU A 60 5.53 -14.27 -5.32
C LEU A 60 4.32 -13.84 -6.16
N THR A 61 3.93 -12.57 -6.08
CA THR A 61 2.80 -12.02 -6.84
C THR A 61 3.07 -12.04 -8.35
N TYR A 62 4.29 -11.73 -8.78
CA TYR A 62 4.71 -11.85 -10.18
C TYR A 62 4.71 -13.29 -10.67
N LEU A 63 5.16 -14.24 -9.87
CA LEU A 63 5.16 -15.66 -10.23
C LEU A 63 3.73 -16.19 -10.38
N LEU A 64 2.84 -15.83 -9.46
CA LEU A 64 1.43 -16.24 -9.53
C LEU A 64 0.73 -15.68 -10.79
N THR A 65 1.04 -14.43 -11.14
CA THR A 65 0.35 -13.70 -12.20
C THR A 65 0.94 -13.92 -13.59
N TYR A 66 2.27 -13.80 -13.71
CA TYR A 66 3.01 -13.83 -14.97
C TYR A 66 3.76 -15.14 -15.21
N LYS A 67 3.79 -16.05 -14.22
CA LYS A 67 4.60 -17.29 -14.26
C LYS A 67 6.09 -17.01 -14.49
N LYS A 68 6.57 -15.86 -14.00
CA LYS A 68 7.96 -15.39 -14.11
C LYS A 68 8.49 -14.98 -12.74
N ILE A 69 9.79 -15.21 -12.53
CA ILE A 69 10.53 -14.77 -11.34
C ILE A 69 11.38 -13.56 -11.75
N LEU A 70 11.28 -12.46 -11.01
CA LEU A 70 12.14 -11.29 -11.23
C LEU A 70 13.50 -11.52 -10.56
N PRO A 71 14.59 -11.02 -11.18
CA PRO A 71 15.94 -11.24 -10.66
C PRO A 71 16.12 -10.57 -9.30
N LEU A 72 16.39 -11.37 -8.27
CA LEU A 72 16.81 -10.88 -6.96
C LEU A 72 18.26 -10.37 -7.05
N ASN A 73 18.42 -9.08 -7.35
CA ASN A 73 19.74 -8.49 -7.47
C ASN A 73 20.23 -7.99 -6.12
N LYS A 74 21.39 -8.48 -5.65
CA LYS A 74 22.06 -7.96 -4.43
C LYS A 74 22.35 -6.45 -4.50
N LYS A 75 22.44 -5.88 -5.71
CA LYS A 75 22.58 -4.43 -5.92
C LYS A 75 21.35 -3.64 -5.48
N TYR A 76 20.16 -4.25 -5.40
CA TYR A 76 18.96 -3.61 -4.86
C TYR A 76 19.26 -3.02 -3.48
N PHE A 77 19.70 -3.85 -2.53
CA PHE A 77 20.01 -3.43 -1.16
C PHE A 77 21.16 -2.41 -1.04
N LYS A 78 22.01 -2.28 -2.06
CA LYS A 78 23.13 -1.31 -2.08
C LYS A 78 22.75 0.04 -2.69
N LYS A 79 21.68 0.10 -3.48
CA LYS A 79 21.26 1.28 -4.26
C LYS A 79 19.82 1.72 -3.95
N VAL A 80 19.22 1.25 -2.84
CA VAL A 80 17.90 1.73 -2.43
C VAL A 80 17.99 3.20 -2.06
N TYR A 81 17.66 4.09 -2.99
CA TYR A 81 17.45 5.51 -2.72
C TYR A 81 15.96 5.76 -2.68
N ILE A 82 15.39 5.75 -1.48
CA ILE A 82 13.98 6.06 -1.29
C ILE A 82 13.85 7.57 -1.17
N LYS A 83 13.24 8.20 -2.17
CA LYS A 83 12.94 9.63 -2.10
C LYS A 83 11.81 9.87 -1.09
N LEU A 84 11.89 11.00 -0.38
CA LEU A 84 10.94 11.35 0.69
C LEU A 84 9.50 11.49 0.19
N ASP A 85 9.31 12.01 -1.02
CA ASP A 85 8.01 12.09 -1.70
C ASP A 85 7.35 10.72 -1.87
N ILE A 86 8.11 9.70 -2.27
CA ILE A 86 7.62 8.31 -2.40
C ILE A 86 7.19 7.75 -1.04
N ILE A 87 7.96 8.03 0.01
CA ILE A 87 7.61 7.60 1.39
C ILE A 87 6.27 8.22 1.78
N ILE A 88 6.14 9.53 1.59
CA ILE A 88 4.93 10.28 1.93
C ILE A 88 3.73 9.73 1.15
N ASP A 89 3.87 9.52 -0.15
CA ASP A 89 2.80 8.97 -1.00
C ASP A 89 2.34 7.59 -0.51
N VAL A 90 3.29 6.70 -0.20
CA VAL A 90 2.97 5.37 0.33
C VAL A 90 2.27 5.45 1.68
N LEU A 91 2.77 6.27 2.61
CA LEU A 91 2.13 6.46 3.92
C LEU A 91 0.67 6.89 3.76
N PHE A 92 0.40 7.82 2.84
CA PHE A 92 -0.96 8.28 2.59
C PHE A 92 -1.86 7.23 1.98
N GLU A 93 -1.38 6.51 0.95
CA GLU A 93 -2.16 5.45 0.33
C GLU A 93 -2.51 4.35 1.34
N GLU A 94 -1.55 3.94 2.17
CA GLU A 94 -1.80 2.95 3.22
C GLU A 94 -2.76 3.44 4.30
N ILE A 95 -2.66 4.70 4.73
CA ILE A 95 -3.57 5.26 5.72
C ILE A 95 -5.01 5.26 5.19
N ILE A 96 -5.20 5.78 3.97
CA ILE A 96 -6.53 5.96 3.37
C ILE A 96 -7.16 4.61 3.01
N TRP A 97 -6.41 3.73 2.34
CA TRP A 97 -6.98 2.50 1.80
C TRP A 97 -7.02 1.34 2.80
N ARG A 98 -6.20 1.37 3.85
CA ARG A 98 -6.08 0.25 4.80
C ARG A 98 -6.32 0.67 6.23
N GLU A 99 -5.48 1.51 6.83
CA GLU A 99 -5.57 1.79 8.29
C GLU A 99 -6.95 2.28 8.74
N ILE A 100 -7.54 3.24 8.01
CA ILE A 100 -8.85 3.77 8.40
C ILE A 100 -9.94 2.70 8.26
N PHE A 101 -9.96 1.97 7.16
CA PHE A 101 -10.94 0.90 6.95
C PHE A 101 -10.78 -0.23 7.97
N ILE A 102 -9.54 -0.63 8.26
CA ILE A 102 -9.26 -1.67 9.24
C ILE A 102 -9.73 -1.24 10.63
N ARG A 103 -9.31 -0.04 11.07
CA ARG A 103 -9.56 0.44 12.43
C ARG A 103 -11.03 0.76 12.71
N TYR A 104 -11.73 1.36 11.74
CA TYR A 104 -13.07 1.89 11.97
C TYR A 104 -14.20 1.03 11.37
N ILE A 105 -13.89 0.20 10.37
CA ILE A 105 -14.90 -0.61 9.67
C ILE A 105 -14.69 -2.09 9.96
N ILE A 106 -13.56 -2.68 9.54
CA ILE A 106 -13.32 -4.12 9.61
C ILE A 106 -13.33 -4.62 11.06
N ASN A 107 -12.57 -3.98 11.96
CA ASN A 107 -12.50 -4.37 13.37
C ASN A 107 -13.81 -4.20 14.17
N LYS A 108 -14.86 -3.62 13.58
CA LYS A 108 -16.20 -3.50 14.19
C LYS A 108 -17.08 -4.71 13.87
N PHE A 109 -16.78 -5.43 12.80
CA PHE A 109 -17.48 -6.66 12.48
C PHE A 109 -16.93 -7.81 13.33
N LYS A 110 -17.79 -8.77 13.67
CA LYS A 110 -17.40 -10.02 14.35
C LYS A 110 -17.42 -11.22 13.40
N ASN A 111 -17.70 -10.99 12.11
CA ASN A 111 -17.89 -12.03 11.12
C ASN A 111 -16.73 -12.00 10.11
N VAL A 112 -15.86 -12.99 10.22
CA VAL A 112 -14.66 -13.15 9.38
C VAL A 112 -15.00 -13.19 7.89
N TYR A 113 -16.13 -13.79 7.49
CA TYR A 113 -16.53 -13.82 6.07
C TYR A 113 -16.86 -12.42 5.54
N LEU A 114 -17.52 -11.60 6.37
CA LEU A 114 -17.84 -10.22 6.00
C LEU A 114 -16.57 -9.36 5.93
N GLU A 115 -15.62 -9.55 6.85
CA GLU A 115 -14.30 -8.90 6.81
C GLU A 115 -13.55 -9.23 5.52
N LEU A 116 -13.52 -10.50 5.12
CA LEU A 116 -12.90 -10.94 3.87
C LEU A 116 -13.56 -10.32 2.63
N ILE A 117 -14.89 -10.24 2.61
CA ILE A 117 -15.63 -9.59 1.51
C ILE A 117 -15.25 -8.11 1.42
N ILE A 118 -15.20 -7.40 2.55
CA ILE A 118 -14.82 -5.99 2.60
C ILE A 118 -13.37 -5.79 2.13
N ILE A 119 -12.44 -6.64 2.57
CA ILE A 119 -11.03 -6.59 2.14
C ILE A 119 -10.91 -6.79 0.62
N CYS A 120 -11.61 -7.79 0.07
CA CYS A 120 -11.64 -8.03 -1.37
C CYS A 120 -12.23 -6.85 -2.13
N PHE A 121 -13.31 -6.25 -1.62
CA PHE A 121 -13.95 -5.10 -2.24
C PHE A 121 -13.05 -3.84 -2.20
N LEU A 122 -12.44 -3.53 -1.06
CA LEU A 122 -11.48 -2.42 -0.94
C LEU A 122 -10.26 -2.63 -1.84
N SER A 123 -9.77 -3.86 -1.92
CA SER A 123 -8.67 -4.24 -2.81
C SER A 123 -9.04 -3.99 -4.28
N PHE A 124 -10.27 -4.33 -4.67
CA PHE A 124 -10.77 -4.05 -6.00
C PHE A 124 -10.86 -2.53 -6.27
N LEU A 125 -11.43 -1.76 -5.33
CA LEU A 125 -11.53 -0.30 -5.42
C LEU A 125 -10.16 0.37 -5.54
N PHE A 126 -9.17 -0.10 -4.78
CA PHE A 126 -7.79 0.39 -4.86
C PHE A 126 -7.22 0.21 -6.27
N VAL A 127 -7.39 -0.98 -6.87
CA VAL A 127 -6.81 -1.28 -8.19
C VAL A 127 -7.48 -0.46 -9.29
N ILE A 128 -8.81 -0.29 -9.26
CA ILE A 128 -9.51 0.53 -10.27
C ILE A 128 -9.20 2.03 -10.17
N ALA A 129 -8.77 2.51 -9.00
CA ALA A 129 -8.32 3.89 -8.81
C ALA A 129 -6.97 4.17 -9.51
N HIS A 130 -6.26 3.13 -9.95
CA HIS A 130 -4.99 3.24 -10.64
C HIS A 130 -5.14 3.09 -12.15
N LYS A 131 -4.20 3.67 -12.90
CA LYS A 131 -4.13 3.50 -14.37
C LYS A 131 -3.58 2.11 -14.72
N ILE A 132 -4.48 1.16 -14.92
CA ILE A 132 -4.17 -0.22 -15.31
C ILE A 132 -3.98 -0.33 -16.82
N ARG A 133 -2.87 -0.95 -17.25
CA ARG A 133 -2.51 -1.14 -18.67
C ARG A 133 -2.84 -2.53 -19.21
N SER A 134 -3.04 -3.52 -18.35
CA SER A 134 -3.33 -4.90 -18.76
C SER A 134 -4.06 -5.70 -17.69
N LYS A 135 -4.75 -6.77 -18.09
CA LYS A 135 -5.38 -7.73 -17.17
C LYS A 135 -4.36 -8.38 -16.21
N PHE A 136 -3.14 -8.65 -16.68
CA PHE A 136 -2.09 -9.18 -15.82
C PHE A 136 -1.67 -8.16 -14.75
N GLN A 137 -1.50 -6.89 -15.13
CA GLN A 137 -1.19 -5.84 -14.15
C GLN A 137 -2.33 -5.67 -13.13
N PHE A 138 -3.59 -5.77 -13.57
CA PHE A 138 -4.74 -5.78 -12.66
C PHE A 138 -4.60 -6.89 -11.61
N THR A 139 -4.37 -8.13 -12.06
CA THR A 139 -4.26 -9.30 -11.17
C THR A 139 -3.07 -9.19 -10.22
N GLU A 140 -1.90 -8.74 -10.68
CA GLU A 140 -0.73 -8.55 -9.82
C GLU A 140 -1.00 -7.50 -8.75
N MET A 141 -1.52 -6.33 -9.13
CA MET A 141 -1.84 -5.26 -8.19
C MET A 141 -2.92 -5.69 -7.20
N PHE A 142 -3.93 -6.43 -7.66
CA PHE A 142 -4.99 -6.96 -6.79
C PHE A 142 -4.45 -7.96 -5.77
N LEU A 143 -3.64 -8.94 -6.19
CA LEU A 143 -3.00 -9.89 -5.30
C LEU A 143 -2.06 -9.20 -4.31
N TYR A 144 -1.29 -8.20 -4.77
CA TYR A 144 -0.40 -7.45 -3.90
C TYR A 144 -1.18 -6.64 -2.85
N THR A 145 -2.25 -5.96 -3.26
CA THR A 145 -3.07 -5.14 -2.36
C THR A 145 -3.85 -5.99 -1.35
N LEU A 146 -4.25 -7.21 -1.72
CA LEU A 146 -4.78 -8.21 -0.78
C LEU A 146 -3.73 -8.59 0.27
N LEU A 147 -2.50 -8.88 -0.16
CA LEU A 147 -1.40 -9.19 0.76
C LEU A 147 -1.12 -8.02 1.70
N LEU A 148 -1.13 -6.78 1.21
CA LEU A 148 -1.00 -5.60 2.04
C LEU A 148 -2.10 -5.56 3.12
N SER A 149 -3.36 -5.78 2.73
CA SER A 149 -4.51 -5.75 3.64
C SER A 149 -4.45 -6.84 4.72
N PHE A 150 -4.09 -8.08 4.36
CA PHE A 150 -3.88 -9.15 5.33
C PHE A 150 -2.68 -8.86 6.23
N SER A 151 -1.59 -8.34 5.67
CA SER A 151 -0.39 -8.02 6.43
C SER A 151 -0.63 -6.90 7.46
N SER A 152 -1.46 -5.91 7.13
CA SER A 152 -1.85 -4.85 8.07
C SER A 152 -2.71 -5.35 9.22
N LEU A 153 -3.49 -6.42 9.03
CA LEU A 153 -4.27 -7.03 10.11
C LEU A 153 -3.38 -7.85 11.07
N LEU A 154 -2.36 -8.52 10.53
CA LEU A 154 -1.49 -9.41 11.29
C LEU A 154 -0.34 -8.67 11.99
N LEU A 155 0.30 -7.72 11.30
CA LEU A 155 1.51 -7.05 11.75
C LEU A 155 1.41 -5.55 11.43
N ASN A 156 0.75 -4.79 12.31
CA ASN A 156 0.60 -3.34 12.18
C ASN A 156 1.94 -2.66 11.82
N GLY A 157 1.98 -1.94 10.70
CA GLY A 157 3.18 -1.26 10.20
C GLY A 157 3.87 -1.97 9.02
N ILE A 158 3.69 -3.29 8.86
CA ILE A 158 4.40 -4.03 7.80
C ILE A 158 3.92 -3.66 6.39
N ASN A 159 2.63 -3.35 6.24
CA ASN A 159 2.00 -2.97 4.97
C ASN A 159 2.67 -1.74 4.35
N PHE A 160 3.00 -0.74 5.18
CA PHE A 160 3.77 0.43 4.75
C PHE A 160 5.14 0.05 4.19
N GLY A 161 5.84 -0.84 4.89
CA GLY A 161 7.15 -1.31 4.46
C GLY A 161 7.09 -2.12 3.17
N LEU A 162 6.11 -3.03 3.07
CA LEU A 162 5.88 -3.86 1.89
C LEU A 162 5.57 -3.01 0.66
N HIS A 163 4.64 -2.06 0.78
CA HIS A 163 4.26 -1.18 -0.32
C HIS A 163 5.45 -0.32 -0.77
N LEU A 164 6.14 0.31 0.17
CA LEU A 164 7.33 1.11 -0.13
C LEU A 164 8.43 0.26 -0.80
N GLY A 165 8.70 -0.92 -0.25
CA GLY A 165 9.67 -1.85 -0.77
C GLY A 165 9.31 -2.36 -2.18
N ARG A 166 8.03 -2.61 -2.48
CA ARG A 166 7.57 -2.96 -3.83
C ARG A 166 7.89 -1.85 -4.81
N ASN A 167 7.47 -0.62 -4.50
CA ASN A 167 7.63 0.51 -5.40
C ASN A 167 9.13 0.73 -5.70
N ASN A 168 9.97 0.67 -4.68
CA ASN A 168 11.43 0.74 -4.86
C ASN A 168 11.99 -0.43 -5.69
N TYR A 169 11.54 -1.66 -5.44
CA TYR A 169 12.03 -2.84 -6.16
C TYR A 169 11.65 -2.80 -7.64
N VAL A 170 10.40 -2.44 -7.95
CA VAL A 170 9.92 -2.29 -9.33
C VAL A 170 10.68 -1.17 -10.04
N SER A 171 10.82 0.01 -9.42
CA SER A 171 11.58 1.12 -10.00
C SER A 171 13.07 0.78 -10.19
N PHE A 172 13.67 0.02 -9.26
CA PHE A 172 15.02 -0.48 -9.42
C PHE A 172 15.13 -1.41 -10.64
N LEU A 173 14.21 -2.36 -10.80
CA LEU A 173 14.20 -3.24 -11.96
C LEU A 173 14.05 -2.47 -13.27
N GLU A 174 13.18 -1.47 -13.33
CA GLU A 174 13.05 -0.59 -14.50
C GLU A 174 14.34 0.18 -14.80
N SER A 175 15.06 0.64 -13.78
CA SER A 175 16.34 1.34 -13.96
C SER A 175 17.45 0.42 -14.48
N VAL A 176 17.47 -0.84 -14.03
CA VAL A 176 18.48 -1.82 -14.41
C VAL A 176 18.17 -2.45 -15.76
N TRP A 177 16.89 -2.69 -16.10
CA TRP A 177 16.50 -3.30 -17.36
C TRP A 177 16.65 -2.36 -18.55
N LYS A 178 16.53 -1.04 -18.35
CA LYS A 178 16.90 -0.04 -19.36
C LYS A 178 18.37 -0.07 -19.75
N ASP A 179 19.24 -0.65 -18.92
CA ASP A 179 20.66 -0.82 -19.23
C ASP A 179 20.94 -2.13 -20.01
N TYR A 180 19.92 -2.95 -20.31
CA TYR A 180 20.03 -4.23 -21.02
C TYR A 180 19.27 -4.30 -22.36
N GLU A 181 18.59 -3.20 -22.76
CA GLU A 181 18.05 -3.00 -24.12
C GLU A 181 18.96 -2.04 -24.91
#